data_AF-A0A3S5CHC1-F1
#
_entry.id   AF-A0A3S5CHC1-F1
#
_cell.length_a   1.000
_cell.length_b   1.000
_cell.length_c   1.000
_cell.angle_alpha   90.00
_cell.angle_beta   90.00
_cell.angle_gamma   90.00
#
_symmetry.space_group_name_H-M   'P 1'
#
loop_
_entity.id
_entity.type
_entity.pdbx_description
1 polymer ?
#
loop_
_entity_poly.entity_id
_entity_poly.type
_entity_poly.pdbx_seq_one_letter_code
_entity_poly.pdbx_strand_id
1 'polypeptide(L)'
;MGRDLKDKSWEVIEVSRTRVDQFRRTMPLIGNLRNPAMRQRHWKQIKHEMGRDFDETSCDFTLERIIEFGFDQYADLINEVSGAASKELLIETALEAMEVLWQGIEIEIVPYKDKGLFKIRSSDEIFQALEDNQVQLSTMKASRFVKPFEVLVDNWERGLSQILETIEALLAVQRQWLYLETIFLGEDIRKQLPRESAEFDLVNANWRRIMFDINKTKNARNCTRKPGLLAQLNEMIGQLEEIQKSLDMYLETKRQIFPRFYFISNDDLLEILGQSKNPEAVIPHLKKCFDNVFSLRLEKVSRTN
;
A
#
# COMPACT_ATOMS: atom_id res chain seq x y z
N MET A 1 22.58 28.02 70.50
CA MET A 1 21.38 27.15 70.49
C MET A 1 21.20 26.30 69.22
N GLY A 2 22.18 26.20 68.31
CA GLY A 2 22.04 25.46 67.04
C GLY A 2 22.72 24.09 66.95
N ARG A 3 23.33 23.58 68.04
CA ARG A 3 24.10 22.32 68.02
C ARG A 3 23.56 21.20 68.92
N ASP A 4 22.61 21.47 69.81
CA ASP A 4 22.06 20.46 70.76
C ASP A 4 20.83 19.69 70.27
N LEU A 5 20.36 19.96 69.04
CA LEU A 5 19.23 19.23 68.45
C LEU A 5 19.63 18.01 67.62
N LYS A 6 20.94 17.79 67.41
CA LYS A 6 21.44 16.65 66.61
C LYS A 6 21.44 15.31 67.37
N ASP A 7 21.43 15.33 68.70
CA ASP A 7 21.58 14.12 69.54
C ASP A 7 20.28 13.63 70.20
N LYS A 8 19.14 14.25 69.90
CA LYS A 8 17.84 13.72 70.32
C LYS A 8 17.14 13.22 69.07
N SER A 9 16.92 11.91 68.96
CA SER A 9 16.02 11.35 67.96
C SER A 9 14.58 11.74 68.32
N TRP A 10 14.22 12.99 68.09
CA TRP A 10 12.85 13.45 68.31
C TRP A 10 11.94 12.69 67.35
N GLU A 11 11.01 11.93 67.90
CA GLU A 11 10.06 11.10 67.16
C GLU A 11 9.30 11.92 66.11
N VAL A 12 9.01 13.20 66.40
CA VAL A 12 8.38 14.15 65.47
C VAL A 12 9.25 14.43 64.23
N ILE A 13 10.58 14.50 64.38
CA ILE A 13 11.51 14.74 63.26
C ILE A 13 11.61 13.49 62.39
N GLU A 14 11.70 12.31 63.02
CA GLU A 14 11.67 11.03 62.31
C GLU A 14 10.36 10.86 61.54
N VAL A 15 9.20 11.03 62.18
CA VAL A 15 7.87 10.92 61.54
C VAL A 15 7.68 11.94 60.41
N SER A 16 8.13 13.18 60.60
CA SER A 16 8.04 14.21 59.56
C SER A 16 8.94 13.88 58.37
N ARG A 17 10.15 13.35 58.63
CA ARG A 17 11.07 12.91 57.59
C ARG A 17 10.50 11.73 56.81
N THR A 18 9.93 10.73 57.48
CA THR A 18 9.27 9.58 56.84
C THR A 18 8.10 10.03 55.96
N ARG A 19 7.27 10.98 56.43
CA ARG A 19 6.17 11.55 55.62
C ARG A 19 6.68 12.28 54.38
N VAL A 20 7.73 13.08 54.51
CA VAL A 20 8.34 13.79 53.37
C VAL A 20 8.94 12.80 52.37
N ASP A 21 9.59 11.74 52.85
CA ASP A 21 10.15 10.70 51.98
C ASP A 21 9.05 9.87 51.28
N GLN A 22 7.94 9.55 51.96
CA GLN A 22 6.74 8.95 51.34
C GLN A 22 6.12 9.87 50.28
N PHE A 23 6.00 11.16 50.58
CA PHE A 23 5.50 12.16 49.64
C PHE A 23 6.40 12.26 48.39
N ARG A 24 7.72 12.22 48.59
CA ARG A 24 8.69 12.23 47.49
C ARG A 24 8.59 11.01 46.60
N ARG A 25 8.26 9.83 47.16
CA ARG A 25 8.00 8.58 46.40
C ARG A 25 6.69 8.60 45.63
N THR A 26 5.68 9.35 46.10
CA THR A 26 4.38 9.51 45.43
C THR A 26 4.39 10.57 44.32
N MET A 27 5.38 11.46 44.27
CA MET A 27 5.49 12.46 43.19
C MET A 27 5.58 11.88 41.76
N PRO A 28 6.45 10.88 41.47
CA PRO A 28 6.46 10.21 40.16
C PRO A 28 5.15 9.49 39.84
N LEU A 29 4.46 8.97 40.87
CA LEU A 29 3.18 8.29 40.71
C LEU A 29 2.09 9.22 40.22
N ILE A 30 2.05 10.46 40.71
CA ILE A 30 1.09 11.46 40.24
C ILE A 30 1.30 11.73 38.75
N GLY A 31 2.54 11.78 38.27
CA GLY A 31 2.85 11.89 36.84
C GLY A 31 2.27 10.74 36.02
N ASN A 32 2.42 9.51 36.52
CA ASN A 32 1.89 8.30 35.88
C ASN A 32 0.35 8.23 35.92
N LEU A 33 -0.27 8.59 37.04
CA LEU A 33 -1.72 8.62 37.21
C LEU A 33 -2.37 9.73 36.38
N ARG A 34 -1.66 10.83 36.11
CA ARG A 34 -2.12 11.92 35.24
C ARG A 34 -1.81 11.70 33.76
N ASN A 35 -1.29 10.53 33.39
CA ASN A 35 -0.98 10.23 32.00
C ASN A 35 -2.27 10.29 31.13
N PRO A 36 -2.34 11.17 30.11
CA PRO A 36 -3.53 11.32 29.27
C PRO A 36 -3.83 10.08 28.41
N ALA A 37 -2.86 9.18 28.26
CA ALA A 37 -3.04 7.89 27.59
C ALA A 37 -3.85 6.89 28.43
N MET A 38 -4.07 7.16 29.72
CA MET A 38 -4.86 6.30 30.59
C MET A 38 -6.32 6.26 30.13
N ARG A 39 -6.86 5.05 29.98
CA ARG A 39 -8.24 4.76 29.58
C ARG A 39 -8.89 3.93 30.68
N GLN A 40 -10.21 3.79 30.62
CA GLN A 40 -10.98 3.06 31.63
C GLN A 40 -10.48 1.61 31.84
N ARG A 41 -9.94 0.96 30.81
CA ARG A 41 -9.32 -0.38 30.92
C ARG A 41 -8.10 -0.41 31.85
N HIS A 42 -7.25 0.62 31.80
CA HIS A 42 -6.06 0.75 32.65
C HIS A 42 -6.46 1.01 34.11
N TRP A 43 -7.46 1.88 34.31
CA TRP A 43 -8.01 2.15 35.64
C TRP A 43 -8.68 0.92 36.25
N LYS A 44 -9.42 0.12 35.46
CA LYS A 44 -9.97 -1.17 35.91
C LYS A 44 -8.89 -2.15 36.35
N GLN A 45 -7.75 -2.21 35.64
CA GLN A 45 -6.61 -3.04 36.03
C GLN A 45 -6.02 -2.59 37.38
N ILE A 46 -5.82 -1.29 37.56
CA ILE A 46 -5.32 -0.73 38.83
C ILE A 46 -6.30 -1.03 39.99
N LYS A 47 -7.60 -0.80 39.79
CA LYS A 47 -8.64 -1.11 40.80
C LYS A 47 -8.67 -2.58 41.19
N HIS A 48 -8.51 -3.47 40.21
CA HIS A 48 -8.49 -4.91 40.44
C HIS A 48 -7.30 -5.35 41.30
N GLU A 49 -6.09 -4.90 40.95
CA GLU A 49 -4.86 -5.24 41.69
C GLU A 49 -4.80 -4.60 43.08
N MET A 50 -5.35 -3.40 43.23
CA MET A 50 -5.48 -2.74 44.54
C MET A 50 -6.59 -3.36 45.41
N GLY A 51 -7.49 -4.15 44.83
CA GLY A 51 -8.67 -4.69 45.52
C GLY A 51 -9.61 -3.61 46.03
N ARG A 52 -9.58 -2.40 45.44
CA ARG A 52 -10.35 -1.24 45.88
C ARG A 52 -11.03 -0.59 44.70
N ASP A 53 -12.30 -0.25 44.88
CA ASP A 53 -13.03 0.56 43.93
C ASP A 53 -12.93 2.04 44.33
N PHE A 54 -12.64 2.89 43.36
CA PHE A 54 -12.54 4.34 43.52
C PHE A 54 -12.93 5.00 42.20
N ASP A 55 -13.47 6.21 42.25
CA ASP A 55 -13.79 6.98 41.04
C ASP A 55 -12.63 7.92 40.71
N GLU A 56 -11.92 7.62 39.63
CA GLU A 56 -10.80 8.40 39.11
C GLU A 56 -11.23 9.76 38.50
N THR A 57 -12.51 9.94 38.19
CA THR A 57 -13.06 11.17 37.62
C THR A 57 -13.72 12.09 38.64
N SER A 58 -13.92 11.60 39.87
CA SER A 58 -14.52 12.38 40.95
C SER A 58 -13.60 13.48 41.45
N CYS A 59 -14.17 14.61 41.84
CA CYS A 59 -13.46 15.68 42.56
C CYS A 59 -12.89 15.21 43.91
N ASP A 60 -13.40 14.09 44.44
CA ASP A 60 -12.93 13.48 45.68
C ASP A 60 -11.64 12.67 45.50
N PHE A 61 -11.15 12.47 44.26
CA PHE A 61 -9.87 11.83 43.98
C PHE A 61 -8.70 12.79 44.25
N THR A 62 -8.51 13.10 45.52
CA THR A 62 -7.48 14.03 46.00
C THR A 62 -6.15 13.32 46.28
N LEU A 63 -5.08 14.11 46.39
CA LEU A 63 -3.75 13.64 46.77
C LEU A 63 -3.75 12.92 48.13
N GLU A 64 -4.60 13.39 49.06
CA GLU A 64 -4.79 12.76 50.36
C GLU A 64 -5.37 11.35 50.21
N ARG A 65 -6.40 11.17 49.38
CA ARG A 65 -6.96 9.85 49.03
C ARG A 65 -5.94 8.90 48.38
N ILE A 66 -5.04 9.41 47.54
CA ILE A 66 -3.96 8.62 46.93
C ILE A 66 -3.00 8.08 48.01
N ILE A 67 -2.70 8.89 49.03
CA ILE A 67 -1.86 8.49 50.16
C ILE A 67 -2.62 7.52 51.09
N GLU A 68 -3.88 7.79 51.41
CA GLU A 68 -4.74 6.91 52.25
C GLU A 68 -4.93 5.53 51.63
N PHE A 69 -5.03 5.46 50.30
CA PHE A 69 -5.17 4.22 49.57
C PHE A 69 -3.85 3.47 49.36
N GLY A 70 -2.71 4.06 49.74
CA GLY A 70 -1.41 3.39 49.69
C GLY A 70 -0.93 3.12 48.26
N PHE A 71 -1.18 4.03 47.32
CA PHE A 71 -0.72 3.90 45.92
C PHE A 71 0.81 3.76 45.82
N ASP A 72 1.55 4.21 46.83
CA ASP A 72 3.00 4.06 46.94
C ASP A 72 3.46 2.59 46.96
N GLN A 73 2.63 1.69 47.47
CA GLN A 73 2.93 0.24 47.50
C GLN A 73 2.76 -0.41 46.13
N TYR A 74 1.95 0.19 45.26
CA TYR A 74 1.67 -0.28 43.90
C TYR A 74 2.41 0.54 42.85
N ALA A 75 3.50 1.22 43.25
CA ALA A 75 4.16 2.21 42.41
C ALA A 75 4.67 1.62 41.08
N ASP A 76 5.28 0.44 41.16
CA ASP A 76 5.84 -0.25 40.00
C ASP A 76 4.75 -0.72 39.04
N LEU A 77 3.62 -1.22 39.57
CA LEU A 77 2.46 -1.60 38.77
C LEU A 77 1.86 -0.39 38.04
N ILE A 78 1.65 0.72 38.74
CA ILE A 78 1.10 1.95 38.15
C ILE A 78 2.05 2.49 37.07
N ASN A 79 3.35 2.39 37.29
CA ASN A 79 4.36 2.77 36.30
C ASN A 79 4.29 1.85 35.06
N GLU A 80 4.14 0.55 35.24
CA GLU A 80 3.99 -0.41 34.15
C GLU A 80 2.70 -0.16 33.34
N VAL A 81 1.56 0.04 34.03
CA VAL A 81 0.26 0.31 33.40
C VAL A 81 0.27 1.66 32.68
N SER A 82 0.83 2.71 33.28
CA SER A 82 1.01 4.01 32.62
C SER A 82 1.92 3.91 31.40
N GLY A 83 3.03 3.16 31.51
CA GLY A 83 3.93 2.90 30.40
C GLY A 83 3.28 2.12 29.26
N ALA A 84 2.43 1.13 29.59
CA ALA A 84 1.62 0.40 28.63
C ALA A 84 0.63 1.32 27.92
N ALA A 85 -0.08 2.16 28.68
CA ALA A 85 -1.03 3.12 28.16
C ALA A 85 -0.39 4.09 27.15
N SER A 86 0.80 4.63 27.47
CA SER A 86 1.53 5.50 26.53
C SER A 86 1.87 4.79 25.23
N LYS A 87 2.27 3.51 25.28
CA LYS A 87 2.59 2.72 24.08
C LYS A 87 1.34 2.37 23.28
N GLU A 88 0.21 2.11 23.95
CA GLU A 88 -1.08 1.93 23.29
C GLU A 88 -1.53 3.20 22.56
N LEU A 89 -1.35 4.38 23.16
CA LEU A 89 -1.66 5.66 22.51
C LEU A 89 -0.79 5.89 21.26
N LEU A 90 0.48 5.47 21.28
CA LEU A 90 1.32 5.52 20.07
C LEU A 90 0.76 4.66 18.93
N ILE A 91 0.19 3.49 19.24
CA ILE A 91 -0.47 2.65 18.24
C ILE A 91 -1.76 3.32 17.74
N GLU A 92 -2.58 3.85 18.64
CA GLU A 92 -3.84 4.55 18.32
C GLU A 92 -3.59 5.74 17.38
N THR A 93 -2.70 6.65 17.76
CA THR A 93 -2.36 7.85 16.97
C THR A 93 -1.77 7.52 15.61
N ALA A 94 -0.98 6.45 15.52
CA ALA A 94 -0.43 6.00 14.25
C ALA A 94 -1.50 5.37 13.34
N LEU A 95 -2.44 4.60 13.88
CA LEU A 95 -3.58 4.08 13.11
C LEU A 95 -4.49 5.21 12.60
N GLU A 96 -4.70 6.26 13.41
CA GLU A 96 -5.42 7.47 13.00
C GLU A 96 -4.69 8.21 11.87
N ALA A 97 -3.37 8.37 11.98
CA ALA A 97 -2.56 8.99 10.94
C ALA A 97 -2.63 8.20 9.62
N MET A 98 -2.60 6.86 9.68
CA MET A 98 -2.79 5.99 8.53
C MET A 98 -4.18 6.18 7.90
N GLU A 99 -5.24 6.27 8.70
CA GLU A 99 -6.60 6.52 8.20
C GLU A 99 -6.68 7.83 7.43
N VAL A 100 -6.11 8.91 7.96
CA VAL A 100 -6.08 10.24 7.29
C VAL A 100 -5.26 10.19 6.00
N LEU A 101 -4.08 9.55 6.03
CA LEU A 101 -3.22 9.40 4.85
C LEU A 101 -3.97 8.71 3.71
N TRP A 102 -4.59 7.55 3.98
CA TRP A 102 -5.27 6.74 2.96
C TRP A 102 -6.60 7.34 2.47
N GLN A 103 -7.16 8.31 3.19
CA GLN A 103 -8.27 9.13 2.68
C GLN A 103 -7.80 10.13 1.62
N GLY A 104 -6.55 10.60 1.71
CA GLY A 104 -5.97 11.58 0.78
C GLY A 104 -5.22 11.00 -0.42
N ILE A 105 -4.80 9.73 -0.37
CA ILE A 105 -4.05 9.10 -1.48
C ILE A 105 -4.96 8.90 -2.70
N GLU A 106 -4.60 9.55 -3.80
CA GLU A 106 -5.26 9.44 -5.11
C GLU A 106 -4.38 8.70 -6.13
N ILE A 107 -5.03 7.99 -7.06
CA ILE A 107 -4.37 7.37 -8.21
C ILE A 107 -4.30 8.41 -9.32
N GLU A 108 -3.08 8.79 -9.72
CA GLU A 108 -2.87 9.72 -10.82
C GLU A 108 -3.22 9.08 -12.17
N ILE A 109 -4.36 9.48 -12.72
CA ILE A 109 -4.82 9.05 -14.04
C ILE A 109 -4.64 10.19 -15.04
N VAL A 110 -4.01 9.87 -16.18
CA VAL A 110 -3.83 10.79 -17.30
C VAL A 110 -4.50 10.24 -18.56
N PRO A 111 -5.02 11.11 -19.45
CA PRO A 111 -5.53 10.67 -20.74
C PRO A 111 -4.40 10.05 -21.58
N TYR A 112 -4.72 8.97 -22.28
CA TYR A 112 -3.85 8.27 -23.21
C TYR A 112 -4.40 8.42 -24.64
N LYS A 113 -3.73 9.21 -25.48
CA LYS A 113 -4.17 9.56 -26.85
C LYS A 113 -5.54 10.27 -26.88
N ASP A 114 -5.98 10.72 -28.06
CA ASP A 114 -7.24 11.47 -28.23
C ASP A 114 -8.52 10.61 -28.17
N LYS A 115 -8.42 9.31 -27.84
CA LYS A 115 -9.54 8.35 -27.92
C LYS A 115 -10.33 8.14 -26.63
N GLY A 116 -10.20 9.04 -25.64
CA GLY A 116 -10.88 8.89 -24.34
C GLY A 116 -10.40 7.67 -23.52
N LEU A 117 -9.16 7.24 -23.76
CA LEU A 117 -8.48 6.22 -22.98
C LEU A 117 -7.74 6.89 -21.82
N PHE A 118 -7.56 6.16 -20.74
CA PHE A 118 -6.91 6.63 -19.53
C PHE A 118 -5.79 5.65 -19.16
N LYS A 119 -4.70 6.18 -18.61
CA LYS A 119 -3.60 5.40 -18.06
C LYS A 119 -3.18 5.96 -16.70
N ILE A 120 -2.70 5.07 -15.84
CA ILE A 120 -2.02 5.41 -14.58
C ILE A 120 -0.65 6.00 -14.93
N ARG A 121 -0.36 7.21 -14.42
CA ARG A 121 0.89 7.94 -14.70
C ARG A 121 2.03 7.47 -13.80
N SER A 122 1.84 7.59 -12.50
CA SER A 122 2.75 7.12 -11.47
C SER A 122 1.92 6.49 -10.36
N SER A 123 2.49 5.45 -9.77
CA SER A 123 2.00 4.75 -8.59
C SER A 123 3.05 4.75 -7.48
N ASP A 124 4.14 5.50 -7.65
CA ASP A 124 5.33 5.44 -6.78
C ASP A 124 4.99 5.90 -5.36
N GLU A 125 4.22 6.99 -5.24
CA GLU A 125 3.73 7.50 -3.95
C GLU A 125 2.87 6.46 -3.22
N ILE A 126 2.08 5.68 -3.96
CA ILE A 126 1.21 4.66 -3.37
C ILE A 126 2.05 3.48 -2.89
N PHE A 127 3.03 3.02 -3.68
CA PHE A 127 3.93 1.94 -3.26
C PHE A 127 4.77 2.33 -2.06
N GLN A 128 5.32 3.55 -2.05
CA GLN A 128 6.07 4.05 -0.90
C GLN A 128 5.20 4.09 0.35
N ALA A 129 3.97 4.63 0.25
CA ALA A 129 3.03 4.64 1.35
C ALA A 129 2.61 3.22 1.80
N LEU A 130 2.52 2.25 0.89
CA LEU A 130 2.22 0.85 1.24
C LEU A 130 3.37 0.22 2.03
N GLU A 131 4.61 0.35 1.54
CA GLU A 131 5.79 -0.21 2.19
C GLU A 131 5.98 0.36 3.60
N ASP A 132 5.94 1.69 3.74
CA ASP A 132 6.11 2.37 5.03
C ASP A 132 5.04 1.92 6.04
N ASN A 133 3.78 1.89 5.62
CA ASN A 133 2.67 1.51 6.48
C ASN A 133 2.66 0.00 6.79
N GLN A 134 3.11 -0.86 5.88
CA GLN A 134 3.26 -2.30 6.15
C GLN A 134 4.34 -2.56 7.20
N VAL A 135 5.49 -1.88 7.11
CA VAL A 135 6.56 -1.95 8.13
C VAL A 135 6.05 -1.45 9.48
N GLN A 136 5.28 -0.36 9.48
CA GLN A 136 4.67 0.21 10.68
C GLN A 136 3.68 -0.77 11.34
N LEU A 137 2.77 -1.38 10.57
CA LEU A 137 1.83 -2.40 11.06
C LEU A 137 2.55 -3.64 11.61
N SER A 138 3.59 -4.11 10.90
CA SER A 138 4.42 -5.23 11.35
C SER A 138 5.08 -4.95 12.70
N THR A 139 5.61 -3.73 12.88
CA THR A 139 6.20 -3.27 14.15
C THR A 139 5.16 -3.17 15.26
N MET A 140 3.95 -2.68 14.97
CA MET A 140 2.84 -2.64 15.93
C MET A 140 2.42 -4.04 16.34
N LYS A 141 2.31 -4.98 15.39
CA LYS A 141 1.88 -6.36 15.65
C LYS A 141 2.89 -7.14 16.50
N ALA A 142 4.19 -6.85 16.35
CA ALA A 142 5.24 -7.40 17.21
C ALA A 142 5.18 -6.86 18.66
N SER A 143 4.46 -5.76 18.90
CA SER A 143 4.32 -5.16 20.23
C SER A 143 3.30 -5.91 21.08
N ARG A 144 3.66 -6.22 22.34
CA ARG A 144 2.74 -6.81 23.32
C ARG A 144 1.52 -5.93 23.64
N PHE A 145 1.59 -4.64 23.33
CA PHE A 145 0.56 -3.63 23.61
C PHE A 145 -0.50 -3.55 22.48
N VAL A 146 -0.40 -4.39 21.45
CA VAL A 146 -1.33 -4.39 20.32
C VAL A 146 -2.68 -5.03 20.62
N LYS A 147 -2.80 -5.84 21.69
CA LYS A 147 -4.01 -6.64 22.01
C LYS A 147 -5.34 -5.87 21.89
N PRO A 148 -5.48 -4.63 22.40
CA PRO A 148 -6.74 -3.89 22.27
C PRO A 148 -7.08 -3.49 20.83
N PHE A 149 -6.08 -3.44 19.96
CA PHE A 149 -6.16 -2.97 18.56
C PHE A 149 -5.93 -4.09 17.54
N GLU A 150 -5.77 -5.34 17.97
CA GLU A 150 -5.40 -6.48 17.12
C GLU A 150 -6.34 -6.63 15.91
N VAL A 151 -7.66 -6.55 16.15
CA VAL A 151 -8.67 -6.59 15.10
C VAL A 151 -8.53 -5.43 14.11
N LEU A 152 -8.20 -4.23 14.58
CA LEU A 152 -8.02 -3.05 13.73
C LEU A 152 -6.74 -3.16 12.90
N VAL A 153 -5.64 -3.60 13.51
CA VAL A 153 -4.35 -3.83 12.85
C VAL A 153 -4.48 -4.91 11.78
N ASP A 154 -5.14 -6.03 12.07
CA ASP A 154 -5.40 -7.10 11.10
C ASP A 154 -6.31 -6.66 9.95
N ASN A 155 -7.28 -5.78 10.21
CA ASN A 155 -8.13 -5.20 9.16
C ASN A 155 -7.34 -4.25 8.26
N TRP A 156 -6.41 -3.48 8.84
CA TRP A 156 -5.51 -2.62 8.08
C TRP A 156 -4.53 -3.44 7.25
N GLU A 157 -3.90 -4.45 7.82
CA GLU A 157 -2.97 -5.34 7.11
C GLU A 157 -3.64 -5.97 5.89
N ARG A 158 -4.80 -6.59 6.07
CA ARG A 158 -5.59 -7.16 4.95
C ARG A 158 -6.00 -6.09 3.94
N GLY A 159 -6.37 -4.90 4.40
CA GLY A 159 -6.73 -3.78 3.55
C GLY A 159 -5.58 -3.29 2.67
N LEU A 160 -4.38 -3.13 3.25
CA LEU A 160 -3.18 -2.71 2.53
C LEU A 160 -2.70 -3.79 1.56
N SER A 161 -2.74 -5.07 1.95
CA SER A 161 -2.44 -6.18 1.03
C SER A 161 -3.39 -6.19 -0.17
N GLN A 162 -4.69 -6.01 0.05
CA GLN A 162 -5.67 -5.92 -1.04
C GLN A 162 -5.40 -4.72 -1.97
N ILE A 163 -5.04 -3.56 -1.40
CA ILE A 163 -4.66 -2.37 -2.18
C ILE A 163 -3.44 -2.68 -3.06
N LEU A 164 -2.40 -3.27 -2.47
CA LEU A 164 -1.16 -3.65 -3.16
C LEU A 164 -1.46 -4.58 -4.34
N GLU A 165 -2.10 -5.72 -4.08
CA GLU A 165 -2.44 -6.72 -5.11
C GLU A 165 -3.27 -6.11 -6.25
N THR A 166 -4.22 -5.24 -5.92
CA THR A 166 -5.08 -4.61 -6.94
C THR A 166 -4.32 -3.61 -7.79
N ILE A 167 -3.40 -2.83 -7.21
CA ILE A 167 -2.58 -1.86 -7.95
C ILE A 167 -1.58 -2.58 -8.84
N GLU A 168 -0.92 -3.63 -8.34
CA GLU A 168 -0.02 -4.46 -9.15
C GLU A 168 -0.77 -5.10 -10.33
N ALA A 169 -1.96 -5.64 -10.09
CA ALA A 169 -2.80 -6.18 -11.15
C ALA A 169 -3.21 -5.10 -12.18
N LEU A 170 -3.60 -3.90 -11.74
CA LEU A 170 -3.90 -2.77 -12.63
C LEU A 170 -2.70 -2.41 -13.52
N LEU A 171 -1.50 -2.34 -12.94
CA LEU A 171 -0.28 -2.02 -13.68
C LEU A 171 0.12 -3.14 -14.64
N ALA A 172 -0.06 -4.41 -14.25
CA ALA A 172 0.18 -5.56 -15.11
C ALA A 172 -0.75 -5.54 -16.34
N VAL A 173 -2.06 -5.35 -16.11
CA VAL A 173 -3.03 -5.19 -17.19
C VAL A 173 -2.66 -4.00 -18.07
N GLN A 174 -2.35 -2.83 -17.49
CA GLN A 174 -1.97 -1.64 -18.24
C GLN A 174 -0.76 -1.91 -19.15
N ARG A 175 0.29 -2.57 -18.63
CA ARG A 175 1.51 -2.86 -19.39
C ARG A 175 1.24 -3.78 -20.58
N GLN A 176 0.54 -4.90 -20.35
CA GLN A 176 0.19 -5.85 -21.41
C GLN A 176 -0.78 -5.23 -22.42
N TRP A 177 -1.78 -4.50 -21.93
CA TRP A 177 -2.76 -3.83 -22.78
C TRP A 177 -2.13 -2.75 -23.65
N LEU A 178 -1.20 -1.93 -23.13
CA LEU A 178 -0.47 -0.93 -23.93
C LEU A 178 0.37 -1.57 -25.04
N TYR A 179 0.98 -2.73 -24.77
CA TYR A 179 1.74 -3.48 -25.76
C TYR A 179 0.82 -4.04 -26.86
N LEU A 180 -0.29 -4.68 -26.49
CA LEU A 180 -1.21 -5.28 -27.46
C LEU A 180 -2.02 -4.21 -28.22
N GLU A 181 -2.33 -3.06 -27.60
CA GLU A 181 -3.07 -1.97 -28.26
C GLU A 181 -2.33 -1.40 -29.48
N THR A 182 -1.00 -1.26 -29.41
CA THR A 182 -0.22 -0.75 -30.55
C THR A 182 -0.20 -1.76 -31.71
N ILE A 183 -0.18 -3.06 -31.40
CA ILE A 183 -0.12 -4.16 -32.36
C ILE A 183 -1.47 -4.35 -33.05
N PHE A 184 -2.54 -4.48 -32.26
CA PHE A 184 -3.90 -4.67 -32.76
C PHE A 184 -4.52 -3.37 -33.31
N LEU A 185 -3.85 -2.22 -33.24
CA LEU A 185 -4.24 -1.05 -34.03
C LEU A 185 -4.06 -1.29 -35.54
N GLY A 186 -3.12 -2.16 -35.93
CA GLY A 186 -2.84 -2.49 -37.32
C GLY A 186 -3.91 -3.39 -37.94
N GLU A 187 -4.55 -2.92 -39.02
CA GLU A 187 -5.57 -3.70 -39.73
C GLU A 187 -5.07 -5.04 -40.28
N ASP A 188 -3.78 -5.11 -40.64
CA ASP A 188 -3.20 -6.29 -41.27
C ASP A 188 -3.05 -7.44 -40.26
N ILE A 189 -2.63 -7.15 -39.02
CA ILE A 189 -2.58 -8.16 -37.94
C ILE A 189 -3.99 -8.59 -37.54
N ARG A 190 -4.95 -7.66 -37.47
CA ARG A 190 -6.35 -8.00 -37.18
C ARG A 190 -6.96 -8.99 -38.18
N LYS A 191 -6.58 -8.89 -39.46
CA LYS A 191 -7.03 -9.83 -40.50
C LYS A 191 -6.40 -11.21 -40.38
N GLN A 192 -5.20 -11.31 -39.83
CA GLN A 192 -4.49 -12.57 -39.64
C GLN A 192 -4.92 -13.29 -38.35
N LEU A 193 -5.25 -12.53 -37.31
CA LEU A 193 -5.66 -13.02 -35.99
C LEU A 193 -7.06 -12.48 -35.61
N PRO A 194 -8.13 -12.88 -36.32
CA PRO A 194 -9.46 -12.29 -36.14
C PRO A 194 -10.12 -12.69 -34.81
N ARG A 195 -9.82 -13.90 -34.31
CA ARG A 195 -10.35 -14.38 -33.02
C ARG A 195 -9.75 -13.60 -31.86
N GLU A 196 -8.42 -13.50 -31.84
CA GLU A 196 -7.64 -12.81 -30.82
C GLU A 196 -7.96 -11.31 -30.84
N SER A 197 -8.23 -10.74 -32.02
CA SER A 197 -8.69 -9.35 -32.15
C SER A 197 -10.04 -9.11 -31.48
N ALA A 198 -10.99 -10.05 -31.64
CA ALA A 198 -12.30 -9.95 -30.99
C ALA A 198 -12.20 -10.10 -29.46
N GLU A 199 -11.34 -11.00 -28.99
CA GLU A 199 -11.03 -11.16 -27.57
C GLU A 199 -10.38 -9.88 -27.00
N PHE A 200 -9.40 -9.29 -27.71
CA PHE A 200 -8.77 -8.03 -27.32
C PHE A 200 -9.76 -6.86 -27.28
N ASP A 201 -10.70 -6.77 -28.23
CA ASP A 201 -11.72 -5.71 -28.24
C ASP A 201 -12.64 -5.78 -27.01
N LEU A 202 -12.96 -6.99 -26.55
CA LEU A 202 -13.70 -7.21 -25.30
C LEU A 202 -12.90 -6.74 -24.07
N VAL A 203 -11.63 -7.13 -23.98
CA VAL A 203 -10.72 -6.71 -22.89
C VAL A 203 -10.57 -5.18 -22.89
N ASN A 204 -10.39 -4.56 -24.06
CA ASN A 204 -10.28 -3.12 -24.21
C ASN A 204 -11.55 -2.37 -23.76
N ALA A 205 -12.74 -2.91 -24.05
CA ALA A 205 -14.00 -2.33 -23.57
C ALA A 205 -14.11 -2.40 -22.03
N ASN A 206 -13.71 -3.54 -21.43
CA ASN A 206 -13.67 -3.71 -19.98
C ASN A 206 -12.65 -2.78 -19.32
N TRP A 207 -11.44 -2.68 -19.89
CA TRP A 207 -10.38 -1.79 -19.41
C TRP A 207 -10.82 -0.33 -19.40
N ARG A 208 -11.49 0.13 -20.47
CA ARG A 208 -12.06 1.49 -20.55
C ARG A 208 -13.05 1.77 -19.43
N ARG A 209 -13.95 0.81 -19.14
CA ARG A 209 -14.93 0.95 -18.06
C ARG A 209 -14.25 1.04 -16.71
N ILE A 210 -13.31 0.13 -16.42
CA ILE A 210 -12.54 0.12 -15.17
C ILE A 210 -11.80 1.45 -14.99
N MET A 211 -11.05 1.90 -16.00
CA MET A 211 -10.29 3.14 -15.91
C MET A 211 -11.17 4.39 -15.79
N PHE A 212 -12.35 4.40 -16.41
CA PHE A 212 -13.33 5.47 -16.21
C PHE A 212 -13.85 5.51 -14.77
N ASP A 213 -14.16 4.35 -14.20
CA ASP A 213 -14.63 4.22 -12.82
C ASP A 213 -13.54 4.61 -11.81
N ILE A 214 -12.28 4.28 -12.07
CA ILE A 214 -11.15 4.69 -11.24
C ILE A 214 -10.93 6.21 -11.36
N ASN A 215 -11.02 6.78 -12.57
CA ASN A 215 -10.89 8.24 -12.77
C ASN A 215 -12.01 9.04 -12.08
N LYS A 216 -13.20 8.45 -11.91
CA LYS A 216 -14.31 9.07 -11.18
C LYS A 216 -14.09 9.05 -9.67
N THR A 217 -13.59 7.94 -9.13
CA THR A 217 -13.40 7.76 -7.68
C THR A 217 -12.10 8.39 -7.18
N LYS A 218 -11.03 8.33 -7.98
CA LYS A 218 -9.63 8.80 -7.75
C LYS A 218 -8.93 8.24 -6.52
N ASN A 219 -9.59 8.14 -5.37
CA ASN A 219 -9.01 7.64 -4.13
C ASN A 219 -8.60 6.15 -4.25
N ALA A 220 -7.34 5.86 -3.92
CA ALA A 220 -6.76 4.53 -4.08
C ALA A 220 -7.46 3.47 -3.22
N ARG A 221 -7.80 3.78 -1.97
CA ARG A 221 -8.46 2.85 -1.04
C ARG A 221 -9.88 2.50 -1.50
N ASN A 222 -10.64 3.48 -1.98
CA ASN A 222 -12.02 3.28 -2.43
C ASN A 222 -12.09 2.55 -3.78
N CYS A 223 -11.12 2.80 -4.67
CA CYS A 223 -11.03 2.08 -5.94
C CYS A 223 -10.75 0.59 -5.73
N THR A 224 -9.75 0.28 -4.89
CA THR A 224 -9.25 -1.08 -4.67
C THR A 224 -10.18 -1.95 -3.82
N ARG A 225 -10.98 -1.34 -2.93
CA ARG A 225 -11.99 -2.06 -2.14
C ARG A 225 -13.28 -2.39 -2.91
N LYS A 226 -13.41 -2.01 -4.18
CA LYS A 226 -14.58 -2.40 -4.99
C LYS A 226 -14.64 -3.93 -5.12
N PRO A 227 -15.76 -4.57 -4.71
CA PRO A 227 -15.86 -6.02 -4.74
C PRO A 227 -15.76 -6.53 -6.17
N GLY A 228 -14.96 -7.57 -6.38
CA GLY A 228 -14.78 -8.22 -7.67
C GLY A 228 -13.80 -7.55 -8.64
N LEU A 229 -13.28 -6.34 -8.32
CA LEU A 229 -12.32 -5.66 -9.20
C LEU A 229 -11.05 -6.49 -9.40
N LEU A 230 -10.44 -6.99 -8.32
CA LEU A 230 -9.22 -7.81 -8.40
C LEU A 230 -9.45 -9.08 -9.23
N ALA A 231 -10.57 -9.77 -9.04
CA ALA A 231 -10.91 -10.96 -9.81
C ALA A 231 -11.06 -10.64 -11.30
N GLN A 232 -11.73 -9.54 -11.63
CA GLN A 232 -11.88 -9.07 -13.00
C GLN A 232 -10.53 -8.70 -13.63
N LEU A 233 -9.64 -8.05 -12.88
CA LEU A 233 -8.29 -7.73 -13.36
C LEU A 233 -7.48 -8.99 -13.63
N ASN A 234 -7.51 -9.97 -12.72
CA ASN A 234 -6.82 -11.24 -12.90
C ASN A 234 -7.35 -12.03 -14.10
N GLU A 235 -8.66 -12.02 -14.34
CA GLU A 235 -9.25 -12.60 -15.55
C GLU A 235 -8.75 -11.90 -16.81
N MET A 236 -8.67 -10.57 -16.79
CA MET A 236 -8.13 -9.79 -17.91
C MET A 236 -6.64 -10.07 -18.16
N ILE A 237 -5.83 -10.25 -17.11
CA ILE A 237 -4.43 -10.66 -17.25
C ILE A 237 -4.35 -12.00 -17.98
N GLY A 238 -5.13 -12.99 -17.54
CA GLY A 238 -5.16 -14.31 -18.22
C GLY A 238 -5.59 -14.23 -19.68
N GLN A 239 -6.60 -13.40 -20.00
CA GLN A 239 -7.03 -13.16 -21.38
C GLN A 239 -5.92 -12.51 -22.22
N LEU A 240 -5.23 -11.49 -21.67
CA LEU A 240 -4.11 -10.83 -22.35
C LEU A 240 -2.92 -11.75 -22.56
N GLU A 241 -2.63 -12.64 -21.62
CA GLU A 241 -1.57 -13.66 -21.73
C GLU A 241 -1.86 -14.68 -22.84
N GLU A 242 -3.11 -15.17 -22.94
CA GLU A 242 -3.49 -16.08 -24.02
C GLU A 242 -3.43 -15.41 -25.40
N ILE A 243 -3.83 -14.13 -25.49
CA ILE A 243 -3.68 -13.34 -26.71
C ILE A 243 -2.19 -13.18 -27.06
N GLN A 244 -1.35 -12.85 -26.08
CA GLN A 244 0.09 -12.70 -26.29
C GLN A 244 0.75 -14.01 -26.76
N LYS A 245 0.40 -15.13 -26.13
CA LYS A 245 0.88 -16.46 -26.52
C LYS A 245 0.47 -16.83 -27.95
N SER A 246 -0.76 -16.52 -28.33
CA SER A 246 -1.26 -16.75 -29.69
C SER A 246 -0.51 -15.89 -30.72
N LEU A 247 -0.21 -14.64 -30.36
CA LEU A 247 0.62 -13.75 -31.16
C LEU A 247 2.05 -14.30 -31.33
N ASP A 248 2.68 -14.77 -30.24
CA ASP A 248 4.02 -15.35 -30.29
C ASP A 248 4.07 -16.62 -31.16
N MET A 249 3.07 -17.49 -31.07
CA MET A 249 2.92 -18.66 -31.96
C MET A 249 2.78 -18.26 -33.43
N TYR A 250 2.04 -17.20 -33.70
CA TYR A 250 1.91 -16.65 -35.05
C TYR A 250 3.26 -16.11 -35.57
N LEU A 251 4.00 -15.36 -34.75
CA LEU A 251 5.34 -14.88 -35.10
C LEU A 251 6.32 -16.03 -35.35
N GLU A 252 6.28 -17.07 -34.54
CA GLU A 252 7.12 -18.25 -34.70
C GLU A 252 6.81 -18.99 -36.01
N THR A 253 5.53 -19.10 -36.38
CA THR A 253 5.13 -19.66 -37.68
C THR A 253 5.72 -18.86 -38.84
N LYS A 254 5.77 -17.51 -38.74
CA LYS A 254 6.42 -16.67 -39.76
C LYS A 254 7.92 -16.84 -39.79
N ARG A 255 8.57 -17.06 -38.64
CA ARG A 255 10.00 -17.37 -38.55
C ARG A 255 10.36 -18.71 -39.18
N GLN A 256 9.51 -19.73 -39.03
CA GLN A 256 9.72 -21.03 -39.69
C GLN A 256 9.64 -20.93 -41.22
N ILE A 257 8.74 -20.10 -41.75
CA ILE A 257 8.62 -19.85 -43.20
C ILE A 257 9.84 -19.08 -43.72
N PHE A 258 10.36 -18.13 -42.94
CA PHE A 258 11.51 -17.33 -43.31
C PHE A 258 12.52 -17.25 -42.16
N PRO A 259 13.49 -18.20 -42.08
CA PRO A 259 14.42 -18.31 -40.95
C PRO A 259 15.27 -17.08 -40.66
N ARG A 260 15.41 -16.15 -41.61
CA ARG A 260 16.12 -14.88 -41.34
C ARG A 260 15.40 -13.98 -40.34
N PHE A 261 14.10 -14.20 -40.09
CA PHE A 261 13.37 -13.50 -39.04
C PHE A 261 13.78 -13.91 -37.61
N TYR A 262 14.63 -14.93 -37.43
CA TYR A 262 15.26 -15.20 -36.14
C TYR A 262 16.32 -14.14 -35.75
N PHE A 263 16.82 -13.34 -36.70
CA PHE A 263 17.82 -12.29 -36.44
C PHE A 263 17.22 -10.94 -35.99
N ILE A 264 15.90 -10.83 -35.96
CA ILE A 264 15.19 -9.60 -35.58
C ILE A 264 14.31 -9.83 -34.34
N SER A 265 14.09 -8.76 -33.58
CA SER A 265 13.24 -8.79 -32.39
C SER A 265 11.77 -9.01 -32.76
N ASN A 266 10.94 -9.38 -31.77
CA ASN A 266 9.49 -9.52 -31.99
C ASN A 266 8.87 -8.18 -32.43
N ASP A 267 9.32 -7.06 -31.86
CA ASP A 267 8.82 -5.72 -32.21
C ASP A 267 9.18 -5.34 -33.65
N ASP A 268 10.42 -5.60 -34.09
CA ASP A 268 10.85 -5.40 -35.48
C ASP A 268 10.02 -6.27 -36.45
N LEU A 269 9.77 -7.53 -36.08
CA LEU A 269 8.98 -8.45 -36.89
C LEU A 269 7.51 -8.02 -37.00
N LEU A 270 6.93 -7.54 -35.89
CA LEU A 270 5.57 -7.00 -35.87
C LEU A 270 5.45 -5.74 -36.72
N GLU A 271 6.46 -4.86 -36.71
CA GLU A 271 6.50 -3.67 -37.57
C GLU A 271 6.55 -4.04 -39.06
N ILE A 272 7.38 -5.02 -39.44
CA ILE A 272 7.44 -5.57 -40.81
C ILE A 272 6.07 -6.14 -41.24
N LEU A 273 5.42 -6.92 -40.36
CA LEU A 273 4.13 -7.55 -40.66
C LEU A 273 2.99 -6.53 -40.72
N GLY A 274 3.01 -5.52 -39.85
CA GLY A 274 2.03 -4.43 -39.80
C GLY A 274 2.14 -3.45 -40.97
N GLN A 275 3.33 -3.32 -41.56
CA GLN A 275 3.58 -2.44 -42.73
C GLN A 275 3.81 -3.23 -44.02
N SER A 276 3.25 -4.44 -44.13
CA SER A 276 3.44 -5.32 -45.30
C SER A 276 3.09 -4.67 -46.65
N LYS A 277 2.21 -3.66 -46.66
CA LYS A 277 1.81 -2.90 -47.84
C LYS A 277 2.75 -1.74 -48.19
N ASN A 278 3.58 -1.29 -47.24
CA ASN A 278 4.53 -0.22 -47.45
C ASN A 278 5.97 -0.76 -47.47
N PRO A 279 6.47 -1.17 -48.65
CA PRO A 279 7.79 -1.78 -48.75
C PRO A 279 8.92 -0.85 -48.32
N GLU A 280 8.75 0.47 -48.38
CA GLU A 280 9.77 1.44 -47.92
C GLU A 280 10.02 1.36 -46.41
N ALA A 281 8.97 1.09 -45.63
CA ALA A 281 9.07 0.95 -44.18
C ALA A 281 9.72 -0.37 -43.73
N VAL A 282 9.77 -1.37 -44.62
CA VAL A 282 10.40 -2.68 -44.34
C VAL A 282 11.92 -2.63 -44.59
N ILE A 283 12.41 -1.69 -45.42
CA ILE A 283 13.84 -1.57 -45.80
C ILE A 283 14.78 -1.45 -44.59
N PRO A 284 14.50 -0.63 -43.54
CA PRO A 284 15.39 -0.51 -42.39
C PRO A 284 15.61 -1.83 -41.65
N HIS A 285 14.58 -2.68 -41.59
CA HIS A 285 14.65 -3.97 -40.91
C HIS A 285 15.32 -5.05 -41.79
N LEU A 286 15.28 -4.90 -43.13
CA LEU A 286 15.95 -5.83 -44.06
C LEU A 286 17.48 -5.84 -43.90
N LYS A 287 18.08 -4.70 -43.54
CA LYS A 287 19.51 -4.65 -43.20
C LYS A 287 19.89 -5.60 -42.05
N LYS A 288 18.96 -5.82 -41.09
CA LYS A 288 19.17 -6.74 -39.96
C LYS A 288 19.01 -8.21 -40.38
N CYS A 289 18.24 -8.49 -41.43
CA CYS A 289 17.97 -9.85 -41.92
C CYS A 289 19.05 -10.38 -42.90
N PHE A 290 19.90 -9.50 -43.44
CA PHE A 290 20.84 -9.81 -44.51
C PHE A 290 22.19 -9.10 -44.31
N ASP A 291 23.25 -9.86 -44.07
CA ASP A 291 24.61 -9.32 -43.88
C ASP A 291 25.13 -8.50 -45.08
N ASN A 292 24.72 -8.86 -46.31
CA ASN A 292 25.22 -8.25 -47.55
C ASN A 292 24.24 -7.27 -48.21
N VAL A 293 23.16 -6.86 -47.53
CA VAL A 293 22.17 -5.92 -48.09
C VAL A 293 22.09 -4.67 -47.21
N PHE A 294 22.58 -3.54 -47.74
CA PHE A 294 22.53 -2.27 -47.03
C PHE A 294 21.26 -1.45 -47.31
N SER A 295 20.79 -1.46 -48.57
CA SER A 295 19.60 -0.72 -48.99
C SER A 295 19.02 -1.33 -50.27
N LEU A 296 17.70 -1.24 -50.43
CA LEU A 296 17.00 -1.64 -51.64
C LEU A 296 16.40 -0.39 -52.30
N ARG A 297 16.60 -0.24 -53.61
CA ARG A 297 15.93 0.80 -54.39
C ARG A 297 14.66 0.21 -55.01
N LEU A 298 13.52 0.76 -54.65
CA LEU A 298 12.23 0.36 -55.21
C LEU A 298 11.93 1.24 -56.43
N GLU A 299 11.78 0.63 -57.60
CA GLU A 299 11.28 1.33 -58.80
C GLU A 299 9.77 1.10 -58.92
N LYS A 300 8.99 2.19 -58.98
CA LYS A 300 7.56 2.09 -59.27
C LYS A 300 7.39 1.79 -60.75
N VAL A 301 7.00 0.56 -61.07
CA VAL A 301 6.58 0.20 -62.43
C VAL A 301 5.25 0.87 -62.71
N SER A 302 5.27 2.06 -63.31
CA SER A 302 4.10 2.63 -63.97
C SER A 302 3.74 1.71 -65.13
N ARG A 303 2.66 0.91 -64.97
CA ARG A 303 2.02 0.22 -66.09
C ARG A 303 1.50 1.30 -67.05
N THR A 304 2.27 1.60 -68.08
CA THR A 304 1.75 2.24 -69.29
C THR A 304 0.75 1.28 -69.94
N ASN A 305 -0.42 1.81 -70.27
CA ASN A 305 -1.56 1.14 -70.90
C ASN A 305 -1.18 0.23 -72.07
#